data_AF-A0A448YHV8-F1
#
_entry.id   AF-A0A448YHV8-F1
#
_cell.length_a   1.000
_cell.length_b   1.000
_cell.length_c   1.000
_cell.angle_alpha   90.00
_cell.angle_beta   90.00
_cell.angle_gamma   90.00
#
_symmetry.space_group_name_H-M   'P 1'
#
loop_
_entity.id
_entity.type
_entity.pdbx_description
1 polymer ?
#
loop_
_entity_poly.entity_id
_entity_poly.type
_entity_poly.pdbx_seq_one_letter_code
_entity_poly.pdbx_strand_id
1 'polypeptide(L)'
;MPIELVLSPIMRPVVRAKSLLFAPHRRASRYIPHIVELDEVKSSRYAIRRRFGTGSKILDVYDTKAEGSGPNGPTEQSKSIFWFDRSRAVKGAYKMFSSDIRATGPNSEDEPCATLRAGLRSNVLLIRAPEAPVAELGWHVISHRVDALDAYRMFTLADGATYQWTTKGKFLEKVRNVGEKESEVRERIGQVISAGGTGFDLIVDESKIPREMALASAMCSYIDHWNTNLDFGGIYNARQPGHVRWKRD
;
A
#
# COMPACT_ATOMS: atom_id res chain seq x y z
N MET A 1 14.69 2.64 -21.26
CA MET A 1 13.30 3.15 -21.21
C MET A 1 12.42 2.12 -20.55
N PRO A 2 11.58 2.47 -19.56
CA PRO A 2 10.72 1.49 -18.92
C PRO A 2 9.69 0.99 -19.93
N ILE A 3 9.57 -0.33 -20.12
CA ILE A 3 8.55 -1.00 -20.95
C ILE A 3 7.14 -0.46 -20.69
N GLU A 4 6.89 0.00 -19.46
CA GLU A 4 5.67 0.67 -19.02
C GLU A 4 5.30 1.89 -19.88
N LEU A 5 6.27 2.66 -20.38
CA LEU A 5 6.03 3.83 -21.24
C LEU A 5 5.53 3.43 -22.62
N VAL A 6 6.07 2.34 -23.18
CA VAL A 6 5.69 1.78 -24.49
C VAL A 6 4.34 1.06 -24.42
N LEU A 7 4.07 0.35 -23.31
CA LEU A 7 2.82 -0.38 -23.12
C LEU A 7 1.67 0.51 -22.62
N SER A 8 1.96 1.65 -21.99
CA SER A 8 0.95 2.55 -21.44
C SER A 8 -0.15 2.96 -22.44
N PRO A 9 0.11 3.26 -23.73
CA PRO A 9 -0.92 3.70 -24.66
C PRO A 9 -1.92 2.60 -25.01
N ILE A 10 -1.52 1.33 -24.88
CA ILE A 10 -2.36 0.15 -25.15
C ILE A 10 -3.02 -0.35 -23.87
N MET A 11 -2.27 -0.41 -22.78
CA MET A 11 -2.76 -0.92 -21.49
C MET A 11 -3.80 0.02 -20.87
N ARG A 12 -3.64 1.34 -20.98
CA ARG A 12 -4.59 2.33 -20.46
C ARG A 12 -6.02 2.14 -21.01
N PRO A 13 -6.26 2.09 -22.33
CA PRO A 13 -7.61 1.86 -22.87
C PRO A 13 -8.13 0.46 -22.57
N VAL A 14 -7.29 -0.58 -22.56
CA VAL A 14 -7.71 -1.95 -22.22
C VAL A 14 -8.20 -2.04 -20.78
N VAL A 15 -7.48 -1.42 -19.84
CA VAL A 15 -7.86 -1.37 -18.42
C VAL A 15 -9.19 -0.61 -18.25
N ARG A 16 -9.38 0.50 -18.97
CA ARG A 16 -10.63 1.28 -18.95
C ARG A 16 -11.81 0.54 -19.60
N ALA A 17 -11.57 -0.22 -20.66
CA ALA A 17 -12.60 -1.03 -21.31
C ALA A 17 -13.04 -2.18 -20.42
N LYS A 18 -12.08 -2.90 -19.81
CA LYS A 18 -12.38 -3.94 -18.81
C LYS A 18 -13.22 -3.36 -17.68
N SER A 19 -12.87 -2.20 -17.15
CA SER A 19 -13.62 -1.65 -16.04
C SER A 19 -15.03 -1.21 -16.37
N LEU A 20 -15.26 -0.65 -17.56
CA LEU A 20 -16.60 -0.35 -18.05
C LEU A 20 -17.43 -1.62 -18.27
N LEU A 21 -16.81 -2.70 -18.76
CA LEU A 21 -17.46 -4.01 -18.94
C LEU A 21 -17.81 -4.68 -17.59
N PHE A 22 -16.93 -4.58 -16.59
CA PHE A 22 -17.17 -5.17 -15.29
C PHE A 22 -18.14 -4.35 -14.42
N ALA A 23 -18.22 -3.02 -14.58
CA ALA A 23 -19.08 -2.13 -13.80
C ALA A 23 -20.59 -2.52 -13.75
N PRO A 24 -21.26 -2.90 -14.86
CA PRO A 24 -22.63 -3.40 -14.81
C PRO A 24 -22.75 -4.77 -14.13
N HIS A 25 -21.78 -5.68 -14.34
CA HIS A 25 -21.72 -6.96 -13.64
C HIS A 25 -21.52 -6.78 -12.12
N ARG A 26 -20.75 -5.76 -11.70
CA ARG A 26 -20.58 -5.38 -10.28
C ARG A 26 -21.91 -5.04 -9.61
N ARG A 27 -22.73 -4.23 -10.28
CA ARG A 27 -24.04 -3.77 -9.75
C ARG A 27 -25.10 -4.88 -9.66
N ALA A 28 -24.99 -5.91 -10.49
CA ALA A 28 -25.97 -7.00 -10.55
C ALA A 28 -25.56 -8.24 -9.74
N SER A 29 -24.34 -8.30 -9.21
CA SER A 29 -23.87 -9.48 -8.47
C SER A 29 -24.45 -9.52 -7.04
N ARG A 30 -24.95 -10.69 -6.63
CA ARG A 30 -25.37 -10.98 -5.24
C ARG A 30 -24.21 -11.51 -4.37
N TYR A 31 -22.99 -11.11 -4.67
CA TYR A 31 -21.83 -11.56 -3.92
C TYR A 31 -21.76 -10.76 -2.60
N ILE A 32 -21.95 -11.46 -1.47
CA ILE A 32 -21.93 -10.87 -0.13
C ILE A 32 -20.96 -11.72 0.70
N PRO A 33 -19.68 -11.31 0.84
CA PRO A 33 -18.73 -12.03 1.66
C PRO A 33 -19.04 -11.79 3.15
N HIS A 34 -18.62 -12.72 4.01
CA HIS A 34 -18.70 -12.52 5.45
C HIS A 34 -17.58 -11.60 5.91
N ILE A 35 -17.92 -10.41 6.42
CA ILE A 35 -16.95 -9.39 6.84
C ILE A 35 -16.80 -9.43 8.36
N VAL A 36 -15.57 -9.61 8.83
CA VAL A 36 -15.19 -9.39 10.23
C VAL A 36 -14.55 -8.02 10.32
N GLU A 37 -15.12 -7.16 11.17
CA GLU A 37 -14.68 -5.77 11.33
C GLU A 37 -13.37 -5.64 12.09
N LEU A 38 -12.67 -4.52 11.87
CA LEU A 38 -11.40 -4.21 12.52
C LEU A 38 -11.63 -3.88 14.00
N ASP A 39 -10.86 -4.53 14.88
CA ASP A 39 -10.79 -4.16 16.29
C ASP A 39 -9.78 -3.01 16.47
N GLU A 40 -10.27 -1.77 16.39
CA GLU A 40 -9.44 -0.56 16.50
C GLU A 40 -8.71 -0.46 17.85
N VAL A 41 -9.25 -1.07 18.91
CA VAL A 41 -8.66 -1.00 20.26
C VAL A 41 -7.33 -1.74 20.31
N LYS A 42 -7.24 -2.89 19.63
CA LYS A 42 -6.02 -3.73 19.55
C LYS A 42 -5.07 -3.30 18.43
N SER A 43 -5.48 -2.35 17.61
CA SER A 43 -4.70 -1.92 16.45
C SER A 43 -3.71 -0.81 16.80
N SER A 44 -2.52 -0.83 16.20
CA SER A 44 -1.58 0.28 16.21
C SER A 44 -1.95 1.31 15.16
N ARG A 45 -1.53 2.57 15.35
CA ARG A 45 -1.80 3.65 14.38
C ARG A 45 -0.54 4.44 14.05
N TYR A 46 -0.24 4.47 12.76
CA TYR A 46 0.93 5.11 12.18
C TYR A 46 0.52 6.27 11.27
N ALA A 47 1.16 7.42 11.41
CA ALA A 47 1.01 8.55 10.52
C ALA A 47 2.18 8.57 9.52
N ILE A 48 1.86 8.37 8.23
CA ILE A 48 2.82 8.48 7.13
C ILE A 48 2.69 9.89 6.54
N ARG A 49 3.75 10.70 6.58
CA ARG A 49 3.73 12.11 6.19
C ARG A 49 4.93 12.49 5.33
N ARG A 50 4.72 13.35 4.34
CA ARG A 50 5.79 13.89 3.51
C ARG A 50 6.72 14.77 4.35
N ARG A 51 8.03 14.54 4.25
CA ARG A 51 9.04 15.38 4.92
C ARG A 51 9.09 16.76 4.26
N PHE A 52 8.96 17.80 5.08
CA PHE A 52 9.06 19.19 4.63
C PHE A 52 10.41 19.46 3.94
N GLY A 53 10.41 20.28 2.88
CA GLY A 53 11.63 20.63 2.13
C GLY A 53 12.16 19.56 1.16
N THR A 54 11.64 18.32 1.15
CA THR A 54 12.17 17.23 0.32
C THR A 54 11.50 17.05 -1.04
N GLY A 55 10.53 17.91 -1.39
CA GLY A 55 9.82 17.82 -2.67
C GLY A 55 9.07 16.49 -2.87
N SER A 56 8.51 15.92 -1.80
CA SER A 56 7.78 14.64 -1.79
C SER A 56 8.64 13.40 -2.12
N LYS A 57 9.95 13.49 -1.91
CA LYS A 57 10.86 12.34 -2.07
C LYS A 57 10.88 11.45 -0.84
N ILE A 58 10.72 12.04 0.34
CA ILE A 58 10.80 11.31 1.61
C ILE A 58 9.45 11.36 2.32
N LEU A 59 8.98 10.21 2.79
CA LEU A 59 7.83 10.11 3.68
C LEU A 59 8.29 9.49 5.00
N ASP A 60 8.07 10.23 6.08
CA ASP A 60 8.36 9.78 7.44
C ASP A 60 7.15 9.04 8.00
N VAL A 61 7.41 8.02 8.81
CA VAL A 61 6.41 7.23 9.52
C VAL A 61 6.56 7.53 11.00
N TYR A 62 5.45 7.87 11.62
CA TYR A 62 5.37 8.21 13.03
C TYR A 62 4.36 7.32 13.74
N ASP A 63 4.68 6.89 14.95
CA ASP A 63 3.68 6.31 15.84
C ASP A 63 2.83 7.44 16.44
N THR A 64 1.51 7.32 16.32
CA THR A 64 0.56 8.31 16.86
C THR A 64 0.14 8.03 18.29
N LYS A 65 0.39 6.81 18.80
CA LYS A 65 0.11 6.44 20.19
C LYS A 65 1.28 6.72 21.14
N ALA A 66 2.47 7.02 20.61
CA ALA A 66 3.65 7.36 21.40
C ALA A 66 3.46 8.66 22.21
N GLU A 67 4.05 8.71 23.41
CA GLU A 67 3.91 9.83 24.35
C GLU A 67 4.33 11.18 23.71
N GLY A 68 3.47 12.19 23.84
CA GLY A 68 3.70 13.52 23.23
C GLY A 68 3.46 13.59 21.71
N SER A 69 2.93 12.53 21.09
CA SER A 69 2.54 12.54 19.67
C SER A 69 1.11 13.02 19.49
N GLY A 70 0.90 13.98 18.58
CA GLY A 70 -0.42 14.43 18.18
C GLY A 70 -1.08 13.47 17.18
N PRO A 71 -2.31 13.76 16.72
CA PRO A 71 -3.05 12.91 15.77
C PRO A 71 -2.36 12.76 14.40
N ASN A 72 -1.37 13.60 14.09
CA ASN A 72 -0.58 13.55 12.85
C ASN A 72 0.85 13.03 13.06
N GLY A 73 1.17 12.52 14.25
CA GLY A 73 2.53 12.26 14.69
C GLY A 73 3.24 13.52 15.21
N PRO A 74 4.45 13.37 15.76
CA PRO A 74 5.28 14.48 16.21
C PRO A 74 5.79 15.31 15.02
N THR A 75 5.98 16.60 15.26
CA THR A 75 6.52 17.55 14.27
C THR A 75 8.03 17.35 14.02
N GLU A 76 8.71 16.68 14.95
CA GLU A 76 10.16 16.47 14.91
C GLU A 76 10.53 15.23 14.08
N GLN A 77 11.43 15.43 13.11
CA GLN A 77 11.93 14.35 12.25
C GLN A 77 12.66 13.25 13.02
N SER A 78 13.32 13.59 14.13
CA SER A 78 14.09 12.65 14.96
C SER A 78 13.22 11.52 15.54
N LYS A 79 11.91 11.75 15.68
CA LYS A 79 10.94 10.79 16.20
C LYS A 79 10.33 9.87 15.14
N SER A 80 10.85 9.91 13.90
CA SER A 80 10.43 8.98 12.85
C SER A 80 10.93 7.57 13.14
N ILE A 81 10.00 6.61 13.19
CA ILE A 81 10.30 5.18 13.41
C ILE A 81 10.75 4.49 12.12
N PHE A 82 10.17 4.92 10.99
CA PHE A 82 10.57 4.51 9.66
C PHE A 82 10.56 5.71 8.73
N TRP A 83 11.26 5.62 7.60
CA TRP A 83 11.08 6.55 6.50
C TRP A 83 11.22 5.85 5.16
N PHE A 84 10.41 6.30 4.20
CA PHE A 84 10.47 5.89 2.82
C PHE A 84 11.24 6.92 2.01
N ASP A 85 12.35 6.53 1.41
CA ASP A 85 13.08 7.35 0.44
C ASP A 85 12.78 6.90 -0.99
N ARG A 86 12.36 7.85 -1.82
CA ARG A 86 12.02 7.59 -3.23
C ARG A 86 13.28 7.51 -4.07
N SER A 87 13.35 6.47 -4.91
CA SER A 87 14.36 6.38 -5.95
C SER A 87 14.34 7.59 -6.89
N ARG A 88 15.53 8.09 -7.25
CA ARG A 88 15.66 9.13 -8.28
C ARG A 88 15.36 8.62 -9.68
N ALA A 89 15.55 7.32 -9.92
CA ALA A 89 15.40 6.71 -11.24
C ALA A 89 13.94 6.36 -11.59
N VAL A 90 13.12 6.01 -10.59
CA VAL A 90 11.76 5.51 -10.80
C VAL A 90 10.80 6.10 -9.76
N LYS A 91 9.75 6.80 -10.22
CA LYS A 91 8.78 7.49 -9.34
C LYS A 91 7.99 6.56 -8.40
N GLY A 92 7.80 5.30 -8.79
CA GLY A 92 7.09 4.30 -8.00
C GLY A 92 7.98 3.41 -7.13
N ALA A 93 9.28 3.65 -7.08
CA ALA A 93 10.21 2.84 -6.31
C ALA A 93 10.66 3.57 -5.03
N TYR A 94 10.57 2.89 -3.90
CA TYR A 94 10.99 3.42 -2.60
C TYR A 94 11.85 2.39 -1.85
N LYS A 95 12.73 2.90 -1.01
CA LYS A 95 13.41 2.13 0.03
C LYS A 95 12.85 2.55 1.37
N MET A 96 12.52 1.59 2.22
CA MET A 96 12.11 1.82 3.59
C MET A 96 13.31 1.59 4.50
N PHE A 97 13.50 2.49 5.45
CA PHE A 97 14.54 2.43 6.46
C PHE A 97 13.89 2.54 7.84
N SER A 98 14.58 2.06 8.87
CA SER A 98 14.12 2.09 10.26
C SER A 98 15.09 2.87 11.13
N SER A 99 14.56 3.56 12.15
CA SER A 99 15.35 4.24 13.18
C SER A 99 16.25 3.29 13.95
N ASP A 100 15.82 2.04 14.12
CA ASP A 100 16.41 1.09 15.06
C ASP A 100 17.70 0.46 14.52
N ILE A 101 17.94 0.58 13.21
CA ILE A 101 19.04 -0.07 12.49
C ILE A 101 19.96 0.93 11.78
N ARG A 102 20.00 2.18 12.26
CA ARG A 102 20.86 3.21 11.68
C ARG A 102 22.33 2.82 11.75
N ALA A 103 23.08 3.18 10.69
CA ALA A 103 24.52 2.97 10.59
C ALA A 103 24.98 1.51 10.81
N THR A 104 24.14 0.53 10.47
CA THR A 104 24.47 -0.90 10.62
C THR A 104 25.19 -1.50 9.41
N GLY A 105 25.23 -0.79 8.28
CA GLY A 105 25.86 -1.27 7.05
C GLY A 105 27.37 -1.04 6.98
N PRO A 106 28.03 -1.56 5.93
CA PRO A 106 29.43 -1.26 5.65
C PRO A 106 29.63 0.25 5.53
N ASN A 107 30.64 0.80 6.20
CA ASN A 107 30.91 2.24 6.31
C ASN A 107 29.89 3.06 7.12
N SER A 108 29.15 2.42 8.04
CA SER A 108 28.16 3.10 8.88
C SER A 108 27.00 3.70 8.06
N GLU A 109 26.68 3.07 6.93
CA GLU A 109 25.52 3.43 6.10
C GLU A 109 24.22 2.84 6.67
N ASP A 110 23.10 3.51 6.39
CA ASP A 110 21.78 3.02 6.73
C ASP A 110 21.35 1.92 5.75
N GLU A 111 21.05 0.73 6.28
CA GLU A 111 20.55 -0.38 5.47
C GLU A 111 19.02 -0.34 5.34
N PRO A 112 18.45 -0.61 4.15
CA PRO A 112 17.01 -0.64 3.98
C PRO A 112 16.41 -1.89 4.62
N CYS A 113 15.32 -1.73 5.39
CA CYS A 113 14.54 -2.85 5.91
C CYS A 113 13.59 -3.44 4.87
N ALA A 114 13.14 -2.64 3.91
CA ALA A 114 12.37 -3.10 2.76
C ALA A 114 12.67 -2.27 1.51
N THR A 115 12.46 -2.85 0.34
CA THR A 115 12.42 -2.10 -0.92
C THR A 115 11.13 -2.41 -1.64
N LEU A 116 10.49 -1.40 -2.21
CA LEU A 116 9.20 -1.54 -2.85
C LEU A 116 9.18 -0.87 -4.22
N ARG A 117 8.41 -1.46 -5.12
CA ARG A 117 8.14 -0.92 -6.45
C ARG A 117 6.65 -1.05 -6.71
N ALA A 118 5.99 0.10 -6.87
CA ALA A 118 4.60 0.18 -7.27
C ALA A 118 4.47 0.23 -8.80
N GLY A 119 3.45 -0.43 -9.35
CA GLY A 119 3.19 -0.49 -10.78
C GLY A 119 2.15 -1.56 -11.15
N LEU A 120 2.14 -1.98 -12.43
CA LEU A 120 1.25 -3.03 -12.96
C LEU A 120 1.41 -4.31 -12.14
N ARG A 121 2.66 -4.68 -11.89
CA ARG A 121 3.05 -5.69 -10.91
C ARG A 121 3.84 -4.97 -9.83
N SER A 122 3.25 -4.84 -8.66
CA SER A 122 3.90 -4.22 -7.51
C SER A 122 4.68 -5.29 -6.76
N ASN A 123 5.85 -4.94 -6.22
CA ASN A 123 6.69 -5.88 -5.48
C ASN A 123 7.19 -5.22 -4.20
N VAL A 124 7.28 -6.00 -3.13
CA VAL A 124 7.94 -5.64 -1.87
C VAL A 124 9.01 -6.68 -1.61
N LEU A 125 10.27 -6.28 -1.55
CA LEU A 125 11.35 -7.09 -1.02
C LEU A 125 11.53 -6.73 0.45
N LEU A 126 11.12 -7.63 1.34
CA LEU A 126 11.35 -7.49 2.77
C LEU A 126 12.74 -8.04 3.08
N ILE A 127 13.63 -7.17 3.55
CA ILE A 127 15.05 -7.50 3.81
C ILE A 127 15.24 -7.82 5.28
N ARG A 128 14.67 -6.98 6.15
CA ARG A 128 14.81 -7.09 7.59
C ARG A 128 13.53 -6.64 8.29
N ALA A 129 12.96 -7.55 9.06
CA ALA A 129 11.82 -7.29 9.94
C ALA A 129 12.00 -8.16 11.19
N PRO A 130 12.47 -7.59 12.31
CA PRO A 130 12.86 -8.37 13.49
C PRO A 130 11.68 -9.11 14.15
N GLU A 131 10.48 -8.58 14.01
CA GLU A 131 9.24 -9.14 14.56
C GLU A 131 8.54 -10.10 13.58
N ALA A 132 9.02 -10.17 12.32
CA ALA A 132 8.44 -11.06 11.31
C ALA A 132 9.08 -12.45 11.35
N PRO A 133 8.31 -13.52 11.05
CA PRO A 133 8.90 -14.84 10.79
C PRO A 133 9.94 -14.76 9.67
N VAL A 134 11.03 -15.51 9.79
CA VAL A 134 12.11 -15.56 8.77
C VAL A 134 11.57 -15.94 7.38
N ALA A 135 10.52 -16.76 7.35
CA ALA A 135 9.85 -17.16 6.11
C ALA A 135 9.20 -15.98 5.35
N GLU A 136 8.95 -14.85 6.01
CA GLU A 136 8.43 -13.63 5.38
C GLU A 136 9.53 -12.78 4.74
N LEU A 137 10.81 -13.07 4.99
CA LEU A 137 11.89 -12.33 4.33
C LEU A 137 11.97 -12.75 2.85
N GLY A 138 12.17 -11.77 1.97
CA GLY A 138 12.26 -12.00 0.53
C GLY A 138 11.20 -11.24 -0.28
N TRP A 139 10.97 -11.74 -1.49
CA TRP A 139 10.13 -11.07 -2.49
C TRP A 139 8.65 -11.42 -2.33
N HIS A 140 7.83 -10.40 -2.11
CA HIS A 140 6.39 -10.44 -2.09
C HIS A 140 5.83 -9.74 -3.32
N VAL A 141 5.04 -10.48 -4.11
CA VAL A 141 4.44 -9.96 -5.33
C VAL A 141 3.02 -9.51 -5.01
N ILE A 142 2.75 -8.23 -5.27
CA ILE A 142 1.43 -7.64 -5.14
C ILE A 142 0.77 -7.64 -6.51
N SER A 143 -0.21 -8.52 -6.66
CA SER A 143 -1.03 -8.67 -7.86
C SER A 143 -2.24 -7.73 -7.83
N HIS A 144 -2.76 -7.40 -9.01
CA HIS A 144 -4.00 -6.64 -9.14
C HIS A 144 -5.13 -7.60 -9.51
N ARG A 145 -6.20 -7.60 -8.71
CA ARG A 145 -7.43 -8.34 -9.00
C ARG A 145 -8.62 -7.40 -8.95
N VAL A 146 -9.61 -7.71 -9.78
CA VAL A 146 -10.87 -6.99 -9.84
C VAL A 146 -11.97 -8.02 -9.65
N ASP A 147 -12.89 -7.76 -8.73
CA ASP A 147 -14.12 -8.54 -8.59
C ASP A 147 -15.36 -7.65 -8.73
N ALA A 148 -16.51 -8.19 -8.32
CA ALA A 148 -17.78 -7.51 -8.39
C ALA A 148 -17.95 -6.37 -7.36
N LEU A 149 -17.19 -6.35 -6.27
CA LEU A 149 -17.28 -5.33 -5.22
C LEU A 149 -16.25 -4.21 -5.45
N ASP A 150 -14.99 -4.57 -5.68
CA ASP A 150 -13.89 -3.61 -5.71
C ASP A 150 -12.73 -4.02 -6.65
N ALA A 151 -11.72 -3.16 -6.73
CA ALA A 151 -10.38 -3.53 -7.16
C ALA A 151 -9.48 -3.75 -5.92
N TYR A 152 -8.56 -4.70 -6.05
CA TYR A 152 -7.74 -5.19 -4.95
C TYR A 152 -6.28 -5.27 -5.35
N ARG A 153 -5.42 -4.94 -4.38
CA ARG A 153 -4.01 -5.30 -4.40
C ARG A 153 -3.80 -6.47 -3.48
N MET A 154 -3.56 -7.65 -4.06
CA MET A 154 -3.48 -8.90 -3.31
C MET A 154 -2.05 -9.43 -3.24
N PHE A 155 -1.68 -9.96 -2.09
CA PHE A 155 -0.40 -10.63 -1.86
C PHE A 155 -0.61 -11.79 -0.89
N THR A 156 0.33 -12.73 -0.87
CA THR A 156 0.29 -13.90 0.01
C THR A 156 1.51 -13.89 0.89
N LEU A 157 1.31 -14.13 2.19
CA LEU A 157 2.38 -14.27 3.16
C LEU A 157 2.70 -15.76 3.38
N ALA A 158 3.76 -16.04 4.13
CA ALA A 158 4.22 -17.40 4.40
C ALA A 158 3.23 -18.23 5.23
N ASP A 159 2.29 -17.57 5.91
CA ASP A 159 1.15 -18.23 6.57
C ASP A 159 0.13 -18.86 5.58
N GLY A 160 0.34 -18.67 4.28
CA GLY A 160 -0.52 -19.20 3.22
C GLY A 160 -1.83 -18.43 3.05
N ALA A 161 -2.07 -17.40 3.85
CA ALA A 161 -3.26 -16.57 3.73
C ALA A 161 -3.07 -15.52 2.63
N THR A 162 -4.19 -15.15 2.00
CA THR A 162 -4.21 -14.05 1.03
C THR A 162 -4.61 -12.77 1.75
N TYR A 163 -3.82 -11.73 1.54
CA TYR A 163 -4.07 -10.39 2.04
C TYR A 163 -4.43 -9.49 0.89
N GLN A 164 -5.40 -8.59 1.08
CA GLN A 164 -5.83 -7.68 0.04
C GLN A 164 -6.08 -6.27 0.56
N TRP A 165 -5.60 -5.27 -0.19
CA TRP A 165 -5.98 -3.88 0.00
C TRP A 165 -7.15 -3.53 -0.91
N THR A 166 -8.24 -3.05 -0.32
CA THR A 166 -9.40 -2.53 -1.05
C THR A 166 -9.14 -1.12 -1.57
N THR A 167 -9.80 -0.73 -2.67
CA THR A 167 -9.66 0.61 -3.26
C THR A 167 -10.54 1.61 -2.54
N LYS A 168 -11.83 1.28 -2.42
CA LYS A 168 -12.87 2.20 -1.93
C LYS A 168 -12.86 2.28 -0.42
N GLY A 169 -12.81 1.12 0.22
CA GLY A 169 -12.81 1.01 1.68
C GLY A 169 -11.45 1.31 2.30
N LYS A 170 -10.36 1.15 1.54
CA LYS A 170 -8.97 1.30 2.02
C LYS A 170 -8.67 0.43 3.23
N PHE A 171 -9.33 -0.72 3.30
CA PHE A 171 -9.10 -1.75 4.30
C PHE A 171 -8.05 -2.75 3.81
N LEU A 172 -7.23 -3.22 4.74
CA LEU A 172 -6.44 -4.43 4.61
C LEU A 172 -7.26 -5.59 5.14
N GLU A 173 -7.52 -6.56 4.28
CA GLU A 173 -8.33 -7.72 4.58
C GLU A 173 -7.47 -8.98 4.49
N LYS A 174 -7.50 -9.81 5.52
CA LYS A 174 -7.05 -11.21 5.47
C LYS A 174 -8.21 -12.05 4.98
N VAL A 175 -8.04 -12.68 3.83
CA VAL A 175 -9.10 -13.41 3.14
C VAL A 175 -8.85 -14.91 3.22
N ARG A 176 -9.88 -15.63 3.65
CA ARG A 176 -9.93 -17.09 3.62
C ARG A 176 -10.92 -17.53 2.53
N ASN A 177 -10.62 -18.63 1.84
CA ASN A 177 -11.45 -19.19 0.76
C ASN A 177 -11.70 -18.19 -0.40
N VAL A 178 -10.63 -17.56 -0.89
CA VAL A 178 -10.71 -16.53 -1.93
C VAL A 178 -11.46 -17.04 -3.18
N GLY A 179 -12.56 -16.39 -3.53
CA GLY A 179 -13.37 -16.72 -4.71
C GLY A 179 -14.51 -17.70 -4.45
N GLU A 180 -14.59 -18.28 -3.25
CA GLU A 180 -15.72 -19.10 -2.84
C GLU A 180 -16.83 -18.21 -2.26
N LYS A 181 -17.67 -17.66 -3.14
CA LYS A 181 -18.76 -16.71 -2.85
C LYS A 181 -19.25 -16.64 -1.39
N GLU A 182 -19.90 -17.70 -0.91
CA GLU A 182 -20.60 -17.73 0.38
C GLU A 182 -19.70 -18.17 1.56
N SER A 183 -18.60 -18.87 1.28
CA SER A 183 -17.62 -19.32 2.28
C SER A 183 -16.41 -18.38 2.41
N GLU A 184 -16.35 -17.33 1.59
CA GLU A 184 -15.29 -16.34 1.65
C GLU A 184 -15.46 -15.45 2.89
N VAL A 185 -14.46 -15.53 3.77
CA VAL A 185 -14.39 -14.71 4.97
C VAL A 185 -13.32 -13.65 4.77
N ARG A 186 -13.71 -12.39 4.92
CA ARG A 186 -12.84 -11.22 4.83
C ARG A 186 -12.70 -10.60 6.21
N GLU A 187 -11.54 -10.79 6.82
CA GLU A 187 -11.22 -10.24 8.13
C GLU A 187 -10.44 -8.92 7.95
N ARG A 188 -11.02 -7.80 8.37
CA ARG A 188 -10.33 -6.51 8.34
C ARG A 188 -9.28 -6.47 9.44
N ILE A 189 -8.02 -6.34 9.05
CA ILE A 189 -6.86 -6.29 9.95
C ILE A 189 -6.12 -4.96 9.86
N GLY A 190 -6.56 -4.06 8.98
CA GLY A 190 -6.05 -2.71 8.93
C GLY A 190 -6.92 -1.80 8.08
N GLN A 191 -6.67 -0.50 8.20
CA GLN A 191 -7.38 0.56 7.49
C GLN A 191 -6.44 1.71 7.19
N VAL A 192 -6.65 2.34 6.04
CA VAL A 192 -5.95 3.57 5.67
C VAL A 192 -6.90 4.76 5.59
N ILE A 193 -6.54 5.82 6.31
CA ILE A 193 -7.23 7.12 6.28
C ILE A 193 -6.34 8.09 5.51
N SER A 194 -6.78 8.53 4.34
CA SER A 194 -5.97 9.42 3.51
C SER A 194 -5.94 10.84 4.06
N ALA A 195 -4.73 11.38 4.26
CA ALA A 195 -4.50 12.78 4.63
C ALA A 195 -4.34 13.68 3.38
N GLY A 196 -5.09 13.38 2.32
CA GLY A 196 -4.96 14.07 1.03
C GLY A 196 -3.55 13.99 0.43
N GLY A 197 -3.00 15.15 0.05
CA GLY A 197 -1.69 15.25 -0.59
C GLY A 197 -0.49 15.12 0.35
N THR A 198 -0.68 15.11 1.67
CA THR A 198 0.43 15.12 2.64
C THR A 198 0.84 13.73 3.10
N GLY A 199 0.02 12.70 2.83
CA GLY A 199 0.29 11.32 3.19
C GLY A 199 -0.99 10.57 3.57
N PHE A 200 -0.90 9.65 4.53
CA PHE A 200 -2.01 8.86 5.03
C PHE A 200 -1.73 8.30 6.42
N ASP A 201 -2.77 7.93 7.15
CA ASP A 201 -2.66 7.15 8.38
C ASP A 201 -2.94 5.68 8.09
N LEU A 202 -2.17 4.81 8.73
CA LEU A 202 -2.36 3.37 8.72
C LEU A 202 -2.75 2.93 10.12
N ILE A 203 -3.91 2.28 10.24
CA ILE A 203 -4.32 1.55 11.43
C ILE A 203 -4.12 0.07 11.10
N VAL A 204 -3.44 -0.70 11.94
CA VAL A 204 -3.14 -2.11 11.67
C VAL A 204 -3.05 -2.94 12.94
N ASP A 205 -3.58 -4.17 12.87
CA ASP A 205 -3.41 -5.20 13.88
C ASP A 205 -2.10 -5.98 13.61
N GLU A 206 -1.05 -5.61 14.32
CA GLU A 206 0.30 -6.20 14.17
C GLU A 206 0.38 -7.67 14.60
N SER A 207 -0.62 -8.17 15.34
CA SER A 207 -0.67 -9.59 15.68
C SER A 207 -0.98 -10.48 14.47
N LYS A 208 -1.53 -9.90 13.40
CA LYS A 208 -1.98 -10.63 12.20
C LYS A 208 -1.12 -10.38 10.97
N ILE A 209 -0.35 -9.30 10.95
CA ILE A 209 0.56 -8.97 9.85
C ILE A 209 1.79 -8.22 10.38
N PRO A 210 3.01 -8.54 9.91
CA PRO A 210 4.19 -7.75 10.25
C PRO A 210 4.03 -6.28 9.86
N ARG A 211 4.38 -5.36 10.76
CA ARG A 211 4.24 -3.91 10.55
C ARG A 211 4.96 -3.43 9.29
N GLU A 212 6.15 -3.95 9.00
CA GLU A 212 6.94 -3.58 7.82
C GLU A 212 6.21 -3.94 6.53
N MET A 213 5.55 -5.10 6.50
CA MET A 213 4.77 -5.55 5.36
C MET A 213 3.50 -4.72 5.20
N ALA A 214 2.81 -4.40 6.29
CA ALA A 214 1.64 -3.54 6.27
C ALA A 214 2.00 -2.14 5.73
N LEU A 215 3.07 -1.53 6.24
CA LEU A 215 3.57 -0.23 5.79
C LEU A 215 4.00 -0.25 4.32
N ALA A 216 4.80 -1.24 3.90
CA ALA A 216 5.30 -1.32 2.54
C ALA A 216 4.19 -1.58 1.51
N SER A 217 3.27 -2.51 1.80
CA SER A 217 2.14 -2.83 0.92
C SER A 217 1.11 -1.70 0.87
N ALA A 218 0.88 -0.99 1.99
CA ALA A 218 0.08 0.22 2.01
C ALA A 218 0.72 1.32 1.15
N MET A 219 2.03 1.50 1.22
CA MET A 219 2.74 2.47 0.39
C MET A 219 2.64 2.15 -1.11
N CYS A 220 2.74 0.88 -1.50
CA CYS A 220 2.46 0.46 -2.88
C CYS A 220 1.04 0.88 -3.31
N SER A 221 0.04 0.56 -2.50
CA SER A 221 -1.36 0.91 -2.77
C SER A 221 -1.59 2.42 -2.77
N TYR A 222 -0.92 3.18 -1.90
CA TYR A 222 -0.99 4.64 -1.91
C TYR A 222 -0.48 5.23 -3.23
N ILE A 223 0.64 4.70 -3.75
CA ILE A 223 1.26 5.18 -4.99
C ILE A 223 0.39 4.84 -6.22
N ASP A 224 -0.16 3.63 -6.27
CA ASP A 224 -0.72 3.07 -7.50
C ASP A 224 -2.23 2.83 -7.49
N HIS A 225 -2.89 3.01 -6.33
CA HIS A 225 -4.29 2.69 -6.12
C HIS A 225 -5.08 3.87 -5.54
N TRP A 226 -4.66 4.42 -4.39
CA TRP A 226 -5.45 5.42 -3.66
C TRP A 226 -5.19 6.86 -4.06
N ASN A 227 -4.03 7.13 -4.68
CA ASN A 227 -3.63 8.46 -5.13
C ASN A 227 -3.73 8.64 -6.66
N THR A 228 -4.47 7.74 -7.33
CA THR A 228 -4.72 7.77 -8.77
C THR A 228 -6.17 8.14 -9.09
N ASN A 229 -6.39 8.75 -10.27
CA ASN A 229 -7.74 9.07 -10.76
C ASN A 229 -8.49 7.85 -11.34
N LEU A 230 -7.77 6.74 -11.49
CA LEU A 230 -8.28 5.48 -12.02
C LEU A 230 -8.20 4.45 -10.90
N ASP A 231 -9.35 3.91 -10.51
CA ASP A 231 -9.53 2.86 -9.49
C ASP A 231 -9.07 1.47 -9.99
N PHE A 232 -8.10 1.45 -10.91
CA PHE A 232 -7.51 0.23 -11.45
C PHE A 232 -6.02 0.31 -11.14
N GLY A 233 -5.61 -0.41 -10.09
CA GLY A 233 -4.22 -0.51 -9.72
C GLY A 233 -3.37 -0.92 -10.94
N GLY A 234 -2.27 -0.23 -11.15
CA GLY A 234 -1.22 -0.70 -12.06
C GLY A 234 -0.59 0.38 -12.90
N ILE A 235 -1.29 1.48 -13.12
CA ILE A 235 -0.82 2.57 -13.97
C ILE A 235 -0.69 3.80 -13.08
N TYR A 236 0.55 4.26 -12.91
CA TYR A 236 0.82 5.50 -12.18
C TYR A 236 0.20 6.67 -12.95
N ASN A 237 -0.98 7.11 -12.51
CA ASN A 237 -1.67 8.30 -12.98
C ASN A 237 -1.96 9.17 -11.76
N ALA A 238 -0.92 9.87 -11.29
CA ALA A 238 -1.04 10.79 -10.17
C ALA A 238 -2.22 11.74 -10.39
N ARG A 239 -3.06 11.89 -9.36
CA ARG A 239 -4.20 12.81 -9.39
C ARG A 239 -3.72 14.24 -9.66
N GLN A 240 -3.92 14.72 -10.89
CA GLN A 240 -3.70 16.12 -11.24
C GLN A 240 -5.01 16.90 -11.06
N PRO A 241 -5.11 17.79 -10.06
CA PRO A 241 -6.29 18.63 -9.90
C PRO A 241 -6.46 19.54 -11.12
N GLY A 242 -7.65 19.53 -11.73
CA GLY A 242 -7.97 20.36 -12.91
C GLY A 242 -7.72 19.73 -14.28
N HIS A 243 -7.10 18.55 -14.37
CA HIS A 243 -6.97 17.85 -15.65
C HIS A 243 -8.20 16.98 -15.95
N VAL A 244 -8.83 17.25 -17.09
CA VAL A 244 -10.04 16.55 -17.54
C VAL A 244 -9.67 15.14 -18.02
N ARG A 245 -10.51 14.15 -17.70
CA ARG A 245 -10.35 12.69 -17.91
C ARG A 245 -9.96 12.22 -19.34
N TRP A 246 -9.96 13.10 -20.32
CA TRP A 246 -9.70 12.81 -21.74
C TRP A 246 -8.51 13.57 -22.32
N LYS A 247 -7.86 14.46 -21.55
CA LYS A 247 -6.62 15.09 -21.99
C LYS A 247 -5.53 14.02 -22.00
N ARG A 248 -5.01 13.70 -23.19
CA ARG A 248 -3.85 12.82 -23.38
C ARG A 248 -2.62 13.55 -22.83
N ASP A 249 -1.96 12.94 -21.85
CA ASP A 249 -0.53 13.16 -21.59
C ASP A 249 0.28 12.29 -22.56
#